data_AF-A0A6M3XLK9-F1
#
_entry.id   AF-A0A6M3XLK9-F1
#
_cell.length_a   1.000
_cell.length_b   1.000
_cell.length_c   1.000
_cell.angle_alpha   90.00
_cell.angle_beta   90.00
_cell.angle_gamma   90.00
#
_symmetry.space_group_name_H-M   'P 1'
#
loop_
_entity.id
_entity.type
_entity.pdbx_description
1 polymer ?
#
loop_
_entity_poly.entity_id
_entity_poly.type
_entity_poly.pdbx_seq_one_letter_code
_entity_poly.pdbx_strand_id
1 'polypeptide(L)'
;MKTCPKCGHQFFECTADTFDTVNFTVTIDDDGSINSEESGKEYVGETEWHGDAECVSCGYRFDRNTGRPLSPDERLLPYTVLLLYPDYIADEFGKETYLAHVMAQSAREAVTQAQENALVDNGRTNEDPEDFHVLLTICGYWNDLTPDRR
;
A
#
# COMPACT_ATOMS: atom_id res chain seq x y z
N MET A 1 5.97 -12.32 13.86
CA MET A 1 5.25 -13.12 12.85
C MET A 1 3.77 -13.08 13.19
N LYS A 2 3.00 -12.49 12.28
CA LYS A 2 1.58 -12.17 12.43
C LYS A 2 0.75 -13.45 12.43
N THR A 3 -0.27 -13.49 13.28
CA THR A 3 -1.23 -14.59 13.35
C THR A 3 -2.61 -14.09 12.96
N CYS A 4 -3.44 -14.98 12.40
CA CYS A 4 -4.80 -14.66 12.04
C CYS A 4 -5.57 -14.25 13.31
N PRO A 5 -6.16 -13.04 13.38
CA PRO A 5 -6.83 -12.57 14.59
C PRO A 5 -8.11 -13.37 14.90
N LYS A 6 -8.64 -14.14 13.94
CA LYS A 6 -9.82 -14.99 14.12
C LYS A 6 -9.51 -16.39 14.65
N CYS A 7 -8.44 -17.03 14.17
CA CYS A 7 -8.17 -18.44 14.46
C CYS A 7 -6.74 -18.74 14.92
N GLY A 8 -5.84 -17.75 14.97
CA GLY A 8 -4.45 -17.90 15.40
C GLY A 8 -3.51 -18.58 14.40
N HIS A 9 -3.98 -18.90 13.19
CA HIS A 9 -3.16 -19.53 12.15
C HIS A 9 -2.12 -18.57 11.55
N GLN A 10 -1.01 -19.08 11.02
CA GLN A 10 0.14 -18.27 10.58
C GLN A 10 0.32 -18.17 9.07
N PHE A 11 -0.41 -18.96 8.30
CA PHE A 11 -0.33 -18.97 6.85
C PHE A 11 -1.50 -18.19 6.23
N PHE A 12 -1.18 -17.42 5.20
CA PHE A 12 -2.10 -16.56 4.50
C PHE A 12 -1.95 -16.72 2.99
N GLU A 13 -3.03 -16.51 2.25
CA GLU A 13 -3.00 -16.29 0.81
C GLU A 13 -2.97 -14.78 0.56
N CYS A 14 -2.02 -14.33 -0.25
CA CYS A 14 -1.92 -12.95 -0.72
C CYS A 14 -1.98 -12.94 -2.25
N THR A 15 -2.72 -11.99 -2.80
CA THR A 15 -2.79 -11.75 -4.24
C THR A 15 -1.70 -10.76 -4.65
N ALA A 16 -1.08 -10.96 -5.80
CA ALA A 16 -0.21 -9.97 -6.45
C ALA A 16 -0.63 -9.79 -7.91
N ASP A 17 -0.45 -8.57 -8.44
CA ASP A 17 -0.63 -8.31 -9.87
C ASP A 17 0.73 -8.43 -10.57
N THR A 18 0.96 -9.55 -11.25
CA THR A 18 2.19 -9.85 -11.98
C THR A 18 1.88 -10.21 -13.40
N PHE A 19 1.54 -9.22 -14.25
CA PHE A 19 0.99 -9.42 -15.61
C PHE A 19 -0.32 -10.24 -15.69
N ASP A 20 -0.57 -11.11 -14.72
CA ASP A 20 -1.75 -11.88 -14.36
C ASP A 20 -1.90 -11.85 -12.83
N THR A 21 -3.15 -11.92 -12.34
CA THR A 21 -3.43 -12.01 -10.91
C THR A 21 -3.04 -13.39 -10.38
N VAL A 22 -2.05 -13.47 -9.49
CA VAL A 22 -1.55 -14.71 -8.90
C VAL A 22 -1.71 -14.69 -7.38
N ASN A 23 -2.09 -15.82 -6.78
CA ASN A 23 -2.17 -16.00 -5.34
C ASN A 23 -0.98 -16.81 -4.82
N PHE A 24 -0.42 -16.40 -3.70
CA PHE A 24 0.70 -17.07 -3.05
C PHE A 24 0.38 -17.35 -1.59
N THR A 25 0.79 -18.53 -1.11
CA THR A 25 0.77 -18.85 0.31
C THR A 25 2.02 -18.27 0.97
N VAL A 26 1.82 -17.47 2.02
CA VAL A 26 2.86 -16.70 2.67
C VAL A 26 2.71 -16.71 4.19
N THR A 27 3.80 -16.34 4.86
CA THR A 27 3.76 -15.85 6.24
C THR A 27 3.96 -14.34 6.22
N ILE A 28 3.33 -13.64 7.17
CA ILE A 28 3.39 -12.18 7.28
C ILE A 28 4.08 -11.85 8.60
N ASP A 29 5.07 -10.97 8.60
CA ASP A 29 5.73 -10.48 9.80
C ASP A 29 4.92 -9.38 10.50
N ASP A 30 5.33 -9.02 11.72
CA ASP A 30 4.58 -8.06 12.53
C ASP A 30 4.64 -6.64 11.95
N ASP A 31 5.66 -6.35 11.16
CA ASP A 31 5.83 -5.12 10.37
C ASP A 31 5.07 -5.14 9.04
N GLY A 32 4.38 -6.25 8.72
CA GLY A 32 3.65 -6.43 7.48
C GLY A 32 4.49 -6.94 6.31
N SER A 33 5.79 -7.18 6.49
CA SER A 33 6.61 -7.80 5.44
C SER A 33 6.19 -9.26 5.17
N ILE A 34 6.39 -9.72 3.95
CA ILE A 34 5.89 -11.00 3.46
C ILE A 34 7.07 -11.95 3.22
N ASN A 35 6.98 -13.16 3.80
CA ASN A 35 7.90 -14.25 3.53
C ASN A 35 7.14 -15.40 2.85
N SER A 36 7.43 -15.65 1.57
CA SER A 36 6.86 -16.77 0.83
C SER A 36 7.74 -18.02 0.95
N GLU A 37 7.21 -19.11 1.48
CA GLU A 37 7.79 -20.45 1.31
C GLU A 37 7.15 -21.07 0.04
N GLU A 38 7.93 -21.28 -1.02
CA GLU A 38 7.58 -21.97 -2.28
C GLU A 38 6.73 -21.22 -3.35
N SER A 39 7.44 -20.67 -4.34
CA SER A 39 7.36 -21.17 -5.73
C SER A 39 8.67 -20.84 -6.46
N GLY A 40 9.51 -21.85 -6.65
CA GLY A 40 10.75 -21.79 -7.40
C GLY A 40 10.57 -21.84 -8.93
N LYS A 41 9.64 -21.10 -9.53
CA LYS A 41 9.55 -21.03 -11.00
C LYS A 41 9.22 -19.63 -11.52
N GLU A 42 10.17 -19.15 -12.30
CA GLU A 42 10.21 -17.90 -13.07
C GLU A 42 10.26 -16.61 -12.25
N TYR A 43 11.32 -15.86 -12.49
CA TYR A 43 11.54 -14.52 -11.96
C TYR A 43 10.51 -13.58 -12.61
N VAL A 44 9.31 -13.47 -12.04
CA VAL A 44 8.25 -12.60 -12.56
C VAL A 44 8.39 -11.17 -12.01
N GLY A 45 9.60 -10.60 -12.12
CA GLY A 45 9.87 -9.22 -11.67
C GLY A 45 9.59 -8.96 -10.19
N GLU A 46 9.64 -7.69 -9.80
CA GLU A 46 9.16 -7.22 -8.49
C GLU A 46 7.62 -7.25 -8.53
N THR A 47 7.01 -8.11 -7.71
CA THR A 47 5.57 -8.35 -7.73
C THR A 47 4.87 -7.42 -6.74
N GLU A 48 3.94 -6.57 -7.19
CA GLU A 48 3.18 -5.70 -6.29
C GLU A 48 2.05 -6.47 -5.62
N TRP A 49 2.20 -6.69 -4.32
CA TRP A 49 1.24 -7.39 -3.49
C TRP A 49 0.02 -6.53 -3.22
N HIS A 50 -1.18 -7.08 -3.40
CA HIS A 50 -2.45 -6.47 -2.99
C HIS A 50 -2.48 -6.29 -1.49
N GLY A 51 -3.21 -5.29 -1.01
CA GLY A 51 -3.10 -4.80 0.37
C GLY A 51 -3.77 -5.73 1.37
N ASP A 52 -4.50 -6.72 0.87
CA ASP A 52 -5.26 -7.69 1.61
C ASP A 52 -4.55 -9.04 1.71
N ALA A 53 -4.91 -9.79 2.75
CA ALA A 53 -4.48 -11.16 3.00
C ALA A 53 -5.68 -12.00 3.47
N GLU A 54 -5.71 -13.27 3.08
CA GLU A 54 -6.72 -14.24 3.50
C GLU A 54 -6.10 -15.36 4.32
N CYS A 55 -6.63 -15.66 5.50
CA CYS A 55 -6.17 -16.80 6.28
C CYS A 55 -6.58 -18.13 5.63
N VAL A 56 -5.61 -18.96 5.24
CA VAL A 56 -5.84 -20.26 4.56
C VAL A 56 -6.68 -21.25 5.37
N SER A 57 -6.67 -21.12 6.70
CA SER A 57 -7.42 -22.03 7.60
C SER A 57 -8.90 -21.66 7.74
N CYS A 58 -9.25 -20.38 7.77
CA CYS A 58 -10.60 -19.94 8.14
C CYS A 58 -11.25 -18.90 7.20
N GLY A 59 -10.57 -18.56 6.10
CA GLY A 59 -11.02 -17.59 5.09
C GLY A 59 -11.15 -16.16 5.62
N TYR A 60 -10.51 -15.84 6.75
CA TYR A 60 -10.58 -14.49 7.30
C TYR A 60 -9.74 -13.53 6.49
N ARG A 61 -10.39 -12.57 5.83
CA ARG A 61 -9.75 -11.52 5.03
C ARG A 61 -9.53 -10.25 5.85
N PHE A 62 -8.35 -9.68 5.71
CA PHE A 62 -7.95 -8.46 6.42
C PHE A 62 -6.92 -7.66 5.63
N ASP A 63 -6.85 -6.37 5.92
CA ASP A 63 -5.80 -5.47 5.45
C ASP A 63 -4.48 -5.85 6.12
N ARG A 64 -3.47 -6.18 5.32
CA ARG A 64 -2.14 -6.58 5.79
C ARG A 64 -1.50 -5.50 6.65
N ASN A 65 -1.64 -4.24 6.26
CA ASN A 65 -0.94 -3.11 6.86
C ASN A 65 -1.62 -2.69 8.17
N THR A 66 -2.94 -2.53 8.14
CA THR A 66 -3.70 -2.04 9.31
C THR A 66 -4.21 -3.16 10.21
N GLY A 67 -4.30 -4.39 9.72
CA GLY A 67 -4.92 -5.52 10.42
C GLY A 67 -6.45 -5.47 10.46
N ARG A 68 -7.09 -4.49 9.81
CA ARG A 68 -8.55 -4.34 9.86
C ARG A 68 -9.23 -5.46 9.05
N PRO A 69 -10.38 -5.99 9.52
CA PRO A 69 -11.17 -6.92 8.71
C PRO A 69 -11.62 -6.26 7.41
N LEU A 70 -11.63 -7.04 6.33
CA LEU A 70 -12.16 -6.62 5.04
C LEU A 70 -13.48 -7.34 4.75
N SER A 71 -14.39 -6.65 4.09
CA SER A 71 -15.61 -7.30 3.59
C SER A 71 -15.30 -8.19 2.36
N PRO A 72 -16.16 -9.18 2.03
CA PRO A 72 -15.91 -10.11 0.92
C PRO A 72 -15.70 -9.42 -0.44
N ASP A 73 -16.36 -8.30 -0.68
CA ASP A 73 -16.28 -7.55 -1.95
C ASP A 73 -15.21 -6.44 -1.90
N GLU A 74 -14.54 -6.27 -0.77
CA GLU A 74 -13.50 -5.27 -0.59
C GLU A 74 -12.16 -5.81 -1.08
N ARG A 75 -11.51 -5.05 -1.95
CA ARG A 75 -10.17 -5.34 -2.48
C ARG A 75 -9.31 -4.09 -2.38
N LEU A 76 -8.10 -4.25 -1.87
CA LEU A 76 -7.16 -3.14 -1.72
C LEU A 76 -6.13 -3.20 -2.84
N LEU A 77 -6.20 -2.22 -3.74
CA LEU A 77 -5.31 -2.09 -4.87
C LEU A 77 -4.18 -1.10 -4.56
N PRO A 78 -2.99 -1.29 -5.16
CA PRO A 78 -1.92 -0.32 -5.06
C PRO A 78 -2.28 0.96 -5.82
N TYR A 79 -1.94 2.11 -5.23
CA TYR A 79 -2.02 3.41 -5.87
C TYR A 79 -0.76 4.22 -5.61
N THR A 80 -0.32 4.94 -6.63
CA THR A 80 0.63 6.05 -6.48
C THR A 80 -0.12 7.37 -6.57
N VAL A 81 0.10 8.22 -5.56
CA VAL A 81 -0.47 9.57 -5.48
C VAL A 81 0.66 10.58 -5.38
N LEU A 82 0.63 11.60 -6.24
CA LEU A 82 1.52 12.77 -6.14
C LEU A 82 0.70 13.98 -5.69
N LEU A 83 1.10 14.59 -4.59
CA LEU A 83 0.50 15.78 -4.01
C LEU A 83 1.43 16.98 -4.16
N LEU A 84 0.86 18.18 -4.27
CA LEU A 84 1.54 19.46 -4.20
C LEU A 84 1.30 20.06 -2.81
N TYR A 85 2.36 20.58 -2.19
CA TYR A 85 2.25 21.28 -0.92
C TYR A 85 1.56 22.63 -1.16
N PRO A 86 0.67 23.05 -0.27
CA PRO A 86 0.13 24.40 -0.34
C PRO A 86 1.23 25.43 -0.09
N ASP A 87 1.13 26.56 -0.79
CA ASP A 87 2.18 27.58 -0.85
C ASP A 87 2.54 28.23 0.48
N TYR A 88 1.60 28.28 1.43
CA TYR A 88 1.85 28.84 2.75
C TYR A 88 2.63 27.90 3.67
N ILE A 89 2.78 26.63 3.29
CA ILE A 89 3.53 25.64 4.05
C ILE A 89 4.85 25.24 3.36
N ALA A 90 4.94 25.37 2.03
CA ALA A 90 6.14 25.04 1.26
C ALA A 90 7.30 26.02 1.53
N ASP A 91 8.52 25.51 1.64
CA ASP A 91 9.74 26.34 1.70
C ASP A 91 10.00 27.00 0.33
N GLU A 92 9.73 26.27 -0.76
CA GLU A 92 9.72 26.81 -2.13
C GLU A 92 8.32 26.74 -2.77
N PHE A 93 7.74 27.93 -2.97
CA PHE A 93 6.44 28.15 -3.60
C PHE A 93 6.22 27.29 -4.87
N GLY A 94 5.14 26.50 -4.87
CA GLY A 94 4.72 25.68 -6.01
C GLY A 94 5.70 24.59 -6.47
N LYS A 95 6.70 24.19 -5.67
CA LYS A 95 7.69 23.17 -6.06
C LYS A 95 7.76 21.95 -5.18
N GLU A 96 7.26 22.03 -3.95
CA GLU A 96 7.30 20.90 -3.04
C GLU A 96 6.18 19.92 -3.33
N THR A 97 6.57 18.67 -3.57
CA THR A 97 5.65 17.57 -3.86
C THR A 97 5.85 16.41 -2.91
N TYR A 98 4.78 15.72 -2.57
CA TYR A 98 4.79 14.49 -1.78
C TYR A 98 4.34 13.32 -2.66
N LEU A 99 5.17 12.30 -2.78
CA LEU A 99 4.82 11.06 -3.48
C LEU A 99 4.47 9.98 -2.45
N ALA A 100 3.30 9.39 -2.56
CA ALA A 100 2.82 8.34 -1.68
C ALA A 100 2.48 7.07 -2.46
N HIS A 101 2.81 5.92 -1.86
CA HIS A 101 2.37 4.60 -2.27
C HIS A 101 1.40 4.07 -1.21
N VAL A 102 0.13 3.87 -1.58
CA VAL A 102 -0.94 3.50 -0.66
C VAL A 102 -1.79 2.35 -1.19
N MET A 103 -2.39 1.59 -0.28
CA MET A 103 -3.35 0.53 -0.62
C MET A 103 -4.76 1.02 -0.33
N ALA A 104 -5.61 1.07 -1.34
CA ALA A 104 -6.96 1.62 -1.22
C ALA A 104 -7.97 0.87 -2.10
N GLN A 105 -9.26 0.97 -1.78
CA GLN A 105 -10.32 0.41 -2.63
C GLN A 105 -10.58 1.28 -3.87
N SER A 106 -10.23 2.56 -3.80
CA SER A 106 -10.50 3.52 -4.86
C SER A 106 -9.46 4.62 -4.92
N ALA A 107 -9.34 5.26 -6.08
CA ALA A 107 -8.48 6.44 -6.25
C ALA A 107 -8.81 7.57 -5.25
N ARG A 108 -10.10 7.77 -4.93
CA ARG A 108 -10.51 8.80 -3.96
C ARG A 108 -9.98 8.49 -2.55
N GLU A 109 -10.13 7.25 -2.13
CA GLU A 109 -9.60 6.80 -0.84
C GLU A 109 -8.07 6.85 -0.81
N ALA A 110 -7.41 6.49 -1.92
CA ALA A 110 -5.96 6.61 -2.05
C ALA A 110 -5.48 8.06 -1.85
N VAL A 111 -6.19 9.03 -2.45
CA VAL A 111 -5.91 10.45 -2.26
C VAL A 111 -6.06 10.85 -0.79
N THR A 112 -7.17 10.48 -0.15
CA THR A 112 -7.40 10.80 1.28
C THR A 112 -6.27 10.24 2.16
N GLN A 113 -5.91 8.96 1.97
CA GLN A 113 -4.81 8.35 2.72
C GLN A 113 -3.46 9.04 2.43
N ALA A 114 -3.17 9.38 1.17
CA ALA A 114 -1.93 10.06 0.81
C ALA A 114 -1.82 11.45 1.44
N GLN A 115 -2.93 12.20 1.52
CA GLN A 115 -3.00 13.50 2.17
C GLN A 115 -2.76 13.38 3.68
N GLU A 116 -3.38 12.39 4.33
CA GLU A 116 -3.15 12.11 5.76
C GLU A 116 -1.69 11.72 6.04
N ASN A 117 -1.10 10.86 5.20
CA ASN A 117 0.31 10.48 5.31
C ASN A 117 1.25 11.69 5.13
N ALA A 118 0.94 12.57 4.18
CA ALA A 118 1.71 13.80 3.96
C ALA A 118 1.75 14.68 5.21
N LEU A 119 0.63 14.83 5.93
CA LEU A 119 0.60 15.57 7.19
C LEU A 119 1.50 14.94 8.26
N VAL A 120 1.38 13.63 8.44
CA VAL A 120 2.12 12.90 9.49
C VAL A 120 3.62 12.94 9.21
N ASP A 121 4.04 12.60 8.00
CA ASP A 121 5.46 12.50 7.62
C ASP A 121 6.17 13.85 7.67
N ASN A 122 5.43 14.94 7.44
CA ASN A 122 5.97 16.30 7.51
C ASN A 122 5.76 16.98 8.87
N GLY A 123 5.20 16.28 9.86
CA GLY A 123 4.96 16.82 11.20
C GLY A 123 3.93 17.95 11.23
N ARG A 124 2.99 17.98 10.28
CA ARG A 124 1.99 19.04 10.08
C ARG A 124 0.59 18.64 10.55
N THR A 125 0.46 17.91 11.65
CA THR A 125 -0.81 17.31 12.10
C THR A 125 -1.94 18.30 12.47
N ASN A 126 -1.70 19.61 12.41
CA ASN A 126 -2.70 20.65 12.68
C ASN A 126 -3.25 21.31 11.41
N GLU A 127 -2.73 20.95 10.23
CA GLU A 127 -3.17 21.48 8.94
C GLU A 127 -4.31 20.61 8.36
N ASP A 128 -5.07 21.15 7.42
CA ASP A 128 -6.12 20.40 6.72
C ASP A 128 -5.48 19.48 5.65
N PRO A 129 -5.74 18.17 5.66
CA PRO A 129 -5.24 17.28 4.61
C PRO A 129 -5.68 17.73 3.20
N GLU A 130 -6.85 18.37 3.07
CA GLU A 130 -7.39 18.81 1.77
C GLU A 130 -6.56 19.93 1.11
N ASP A 131 -5.72 20.63 1.88
CA ASP A 131 -4.82 21.66 1.36
C ASP A 131 -3.67 21.06 0.51
N PHE A 132 -3.40 19.75 0.65
CA PHE A 132 -2.46 19.03 -0.20
C PHE A 132 -3.15 18.66 -1.51
N HIS A 133 -2.93 19.46 -2.55
CA HIS A 133 -3.60 19.30 -3.83
C HIS A 133 -3.05 18.13 -4.64
N VAL A 134 -3.95 17.30 -5.19
CA VAL A 134 -3.57 16.16 -6.02
C VAL A 134 -3.10 16.62 -7.40
N LEU A 135 -1.90 16.20 -7.77
CA LEU A 135 -1.36 16.37 -9.13
C LEU A 135 -1.55 15.12 -9.99
N LEU A 136 -1.41 13.94 -9.37
CA LEU A 136 -1.46 12.65 -10.07
C LEU A 136 -2.03 11.57 -9.16
N THR A 137 -2.83 10.67 -9.73
CA THR A 137 -3.26 9.43 -9.08
C THR A 137 -3.31 8.32 -10.12
N ILE A 138 -2.55 7.25 -9.90
CA ILE A 138 -2.44 6.10 -10.80
C ILE A 138 -2.66 4.82 -9.98
N CYS A 139 -3.33 3.83 -10.58
CA CYS A 139 -3.42 2.48 -10.02
C CYS A 139 -2.12 1.71 -10.34
N GLY A 140 -1.48 1.14 -9.32
CA GLY A 140 -0.13 0.57 -9.35
C GLY A 140 0.88 1.46 -8.61
N TYR A 141 2.02 0.89 -8.21
CA TYR A 141 3.15 1.66 -7.70
C TYR A 141 4.10 2.08 -8.82
N TRP A 142 4.31 3.38 -8.95
CA TRP A 142 5.29 3.91 -9.89
C TRP A 142 6.68 4.00 -9.26
N ASN A 143 7.59 3.16 -9.73
CA ASN A 143 9.01 3.22 -9.34
C ASN A 143 9.83 4.07 -10.31
N ASP A 144 10.72 4.89 -9.76
CA ASP A 144 11.75 5.58 -10.55
C ASP A 144 12.82 4.58 -10.99
N LEU A 145 12.99 4.41 -12.30
CA LEU A 145 13.97 3.52 -12.90
C LEU A 145 15.35 4.17 -13.05
N THR A 146 15.53 5.39 -12.57
CA THR A 146 16.83 6.07 -12.61
C THR A 146 17.83 5.25 -11.80
N PRO A 147 18.94 4.79 -12.43
CA PRO A 147 19.90 3.96 -11.72
C PRO A 147 20.51 4.76 -10.58
N ASP A 148 20.51 4.15 -9.39
CA ASP A 148 21.22 4.62 -8.20
C ASP A 148 22.63 5.06 -8.63
N ARG A 149 22.90 6.37 -8.62
CA ARG A 149 24.25 6.90 -8.88
C ARG A 149 25.10 6.61 -7.66
N ARG A 150 25.57 5.36 -7.54
CA ARG A 150 26.64 4.97 -6.60
C ARG A 150 28.00 5.38 -7.15
#